data_AF-A0A1G6JV26-F1
#
_entry.id   AF-A0A1G6JV26-F1
#
_cell.length_a   1.000
_cell.length_b   1.000
_cell.length_c   1.000
_cell.angle_alpha   90.00
_cell.angle_beta   90.00
_cell.angle_gamma   90.00
#
_symmetry.space_group_name_H-M   'P 1'
#
loop_
_entity.id
_entity.type
_entity.pdbx_description
1 polymer ?
#
loop_
_entity_poly.entity_id
_entity_poly.type
_entity_poly.pdbx_seq_one_letter_code
_entity_poly.pdbx_strand_id
1 'polypeptide(L)' 'MGNYRSLYVSLKSNDEQQTFFSTESFRDIMDYLNEEKFIMLFDLVDGIYLPCALNTDDISAIYRGQE' A
#
# COMPACT_ATOMS: atom_id res chain seq x y z
N MET A 1 -4.79 -7.87 15.73
CA MET A 1 -4.39 -7.01 14.60
C MET A 1 -2.89 -6.71 14.69
N GLY A 2 -2.02 -7.73 14.71
CA GLY A 2 -0.60 -7.55 15.08
C GLY A 2 0.37 -7.34 13.93
N ASN A 3 -0.03 -7.64 12.69
CA ASN A 3 0.94 -7.79 11.59
C ASN A 3 0.72 -6.82 10.42
N TYR A 4 -0.46 -6.22 10.29
CA TYR A 4 -0.80 -5.29 9.21
C TYR A 4 -0.92 -3.86 9.74
N ARG A 5 -0.37 -2.90 9.01
CA ARG A 5 -0.42 -1.47 9.34
C ARG A 5 -1.04 -0.69 8.19
N SER A 6 -1.77 0.37 8.54
CA SER A 6 -2.40 1.26 7.57
C SER A 6 -1.36 2.03 6.77
N LEU A 7 -1.61 2.17 5.47
CA LEU A 7 -0.83 2.97 4.53
C LEU A 7 -1.79 3.73 3.64
N TYR A 8 -1.58 5.03 3.54
CA TYR A 8 -2.36 5.88 2.67
C TYR A 8 -1.57 6.07 1.39
N VAL A 9 -2.23 5.79 0.27
CA VAL A 9 -1.67 5.92 -1.07
C VAL A 9 -2.51 6.95 -1.81
N SER A 10 -1.87 8.05 -2.20
CA SER A 10 -2.46 9.03 -3.11
C SER A 10 -2.12 8.63 -4.54
N LEU A 11 -3.12 8.59 -5.40
CA LEU A 11 -2.95 8.34 -6.83
C LEU A 11 -2.83 9.67 -7.59
N LYS A 12 -2.24 9.62 -8.79
CA LYS A 12 -2.16 10.77 -9.70
C LYS A 12 -3.53 11.21 -10.22
N SER A 13 -4.55 10.36 -10.12
CA SER A 13 -5.95 10.71 -10.41
C SER A 13 -6.59 11.63 -9.36
N ASN A 14 -5.87 11.99 -8.29
CA ASN A 14 -6.38 12.63 -7.07
C ASN A 14 -7.32 11.76 -6.23
N ASP A 15 -7.35 10.45 -6.47
CA ASP A 15 -8.00 9.51 -5.55
C ASP A 15 -7.04 9.16 -4.41
N GLU A 16 -7.55 9.14 -3.18
CA GLU A 16 -6.84 8.60 -2.03
C GLU A 16 -7.42 7.23 -1.68
N GLN A 17 -6.53 6.24 -1.56
CA GLN A 17 -6.89 4.89 -1.15
C GLN A 17 -6.20 4.56 0.17
N GLN A 18 -7.00 4.11 1.15
CA GLN A 18 -6.46 3.46 2.33
C GLN A 18 -6.16 2.00 2.00
N THR A 19 -4.91 1.62 2.16
CA THR A 19 -4.41 0.26 1.95
C THR A 19 -3.67 -0.20 3.21
N PHE A 20 -3.22 -1.45 3.20
CA PHE A 20 -2.51 -2.06 4.30
C PHE A 20 -1.25 -2.77 3.79
N PHE A 21 -0.22 -2.81 4.61
CA PHE A 21 0.98 -3.60 4.37
C PHE A 21 1.25 -4.47 5.59
N SER A 22 1.89 -5.62 5.38
CA SER A 22 2.40 -6.42 6.49
C SER A 22 3.77 -5.88 6.91
N THR A 23 4.11 -5.99 8.20
CA THR A 23 5.42 -5.52 8.70
C THR A 23 6.59 -6.25 8.01
N GLU A 24 6.36 -7.48 7.55
CA GLU A 24 7.31 -8.28 6.77
C GLU A 24 7.46 -7.73 5.34
N SER A 25 6.37 -7.31 4.70
CA SER A 25 6.38 -6.79 3.34
C SER A 25 6.83 -5.33 3.22
N PHE A 26 7.00 -4.60 4.33
CA PHE A 26 7.29 -3.15 4.27
C PHE A 26 8.67 -2.83 3.68
N ARG A 27 9.71 -3.58 4.05
CA ARG A 27 11.06 -3.36 3.52
C ARG A 27 11.05 -3.60 2.02
N ASP A 28 10.42 -4.68 1.63
CA ASP A 28 10.27 -5.08 0.24
C ASP A 28 9.52 -4.00 -0.56
N ILE A 29 8.41 -3.44 -0.05
CA ILE A 29 7.66 -2.36 -0.72
C ILE A 29 8.52 -1.13 -1.04
N MET A 30 9.39 -0.71 -0.10
CA MET A 30 10.24 0.47 -0.29
C MET A 30 11.36 0.22 -1.31
N ASP A 31 11.89 -1.00 -1.35
CA ASP A 31 12.90 -1.39 -2.34
C ASP A 31 12.28 -1.58 -3.73
N TYR A 32 11.07 -2.14 -3.81
CA TYR A 32 10.33 -2.38 -5.05
C TYR A 32 9.84 -1.10 -5.75
N LEU A 33 9.59 -0.02 -5.03
CA LEU A 33 9.28 1.29 -5.61
C LEU A 33 10.35 1.79 -6.62
N ASN A 34 11.59 1.30 -6.51
CA ASN A 34 12.69 1.69 -7.40
C ASN A 34 12.90 0.75 -8.61
N GLU A 35 12.39 -0.49 -8.57
CA GLU A 35 12.73 -1.52 -9.57
C GLU A 35 11.50 -2.13 -10.28
N GLU A 36 10.34 -2.17 -9.62
CA GLU A 36 9.14 -2.80 -10.18
C GLU A 36 8.00 -1.80 -10.46
N LYS A 37 7.22 -2.10 -11.50
CA LYS A 37 6.05 -1.30 -11.90
C LYS A 37 4.86 -1.49 -10.98
N PHE A 38 4.93 -2.40 -10.01
CA PHE A 38 3.81 -2.70 -9.12
C PHE A 38 4.29 -2.89 -7.68
N ILE A 39 3.43 -2.52 -6.73
CA ILE A 39 3.58 -2.80 -5.30
C ILE A 39 2.45 -3.71 -4.88
N MET A 40 2.79 -4.78 -4.16
CA MET A 40 1.82 -5.64 -3.49
C MET A 40 1.45 -5.07 -2.11
N LEU A 41 0.20 -4.68 -1.95
CA LEU A 41 -0.43 -4.22 -0.73
C LEU A 41 -1.64 -5.10 -0.39
N PHE A 42 -2.45 -4.67 0.56
CA PHE A 42 -3.67 -5.34 0.99
C PHE A 42 -4.82 -4.35 1.15
N ASP A 43 -6.01 -4.73 0.68
CA ASP A 43 -7.26 -4.02 0.95
C ASP A 43 -8.05 -4.74 2.04
N LEU A 44 -8.80 -3.99 2.84
CA LEU A 44 -9.68 -4.56 3.87
C LEU A 44 -11.12 -4.60 3.34
N VAL A 45 -11.61 -5.79 3.01
CA VAL A 45 -12.97 -6.03 2.51
C VAL A 45 -13.66 -7.00 3.47
N ASP A 46 -14.78 -6.57 4.06
CA ASP A 46 -15.55 -7.38 5.03
C ASP A 46 -14.72 -7.98 6.18
N GLY A 47 -13.69 -7.24 6.64
CA GLY A 47 -12.79 -7.68 7.70
C GLY A 47 -11.69 -8.65 7.25
N ILE A 48 -11.61 -8.94 5.95
CA ILE A 48 -10.61 -9.81 5.33
C ILE A 48 -9.59 -8.95 4.58
N TYR A 49 -8.30 -9.22 4.80
CA TYR A 49 -7.21 -8.58 4.06
C TYR A 49 -6.99 -9.33 2.75
N LEU A 50 -7.27 -8.68 1.62
CA LEU A 50 -7.10 -9.22 0.29
C LEU A 50 -5.89 -8.57 -0.40
N PRO A 51 -5.02 -9.35 -1.06
CA PRO A 51 -3.88 -8.79 -1.77
C PRO A 51 -4.33 -7.89 -2.92
N CYS A 52 -3.69 -6.74 -3.07
CA CYS A 52 -3.97 -5.73 -4.09
C CYS A 52 -2.65 -5.25 -4.70
N ALA A 53 -2.55 -5.30 -6.03
CA ALA A 53 -1.39 -4.80 -6.75
C ALA A 53 -1.66 -3.38 -7.23
N LEU A 54 -0.87 -2.41 -6.79
CA LEU A 54 -0.93 -1.03 -7.27
C LEU A 54 0.21 -0.76 -8.24
N ASN A 55 -0.10 -0.14 -9.37
CA ASN A 55 0.90 0.30 -10.33
C ASN A 55 1.65 1.53 -9.78
N THR A 56 2.97 1.45 -9.69
CA THR A 56 3.81 2.53 -9.17
C THR A 56 3.76 3.78 -10.03
N ASP A 57 3.49 3.65 -11.33
CA ASP A 57 3.30 4.77 -12.25
C ASP A 57 2.05 5.60 -11.91
N ASP A 58 1.07 5.01 -11.23
CA ASP A 58 -0.19 5.68 -10.88
C ASP A 58 -0.14 6.33 -9.48
N ILE A 59 0.91 6.06 -8.70
CA ILE A 59 1.09 6.59 -7.34
C ILE A 59 1.74 7.98 -7.40
N SER A 60 1.17 8.91 -6.65
CA SER A 60 1.74 10.26 -6.47
C SER A 60 2.46 10.40 -5.13
N ALA A 61 1.92 9.82 -4.06
CA ALA A 61 2.53 9.83 -2.74
C ALA A 61 2.10 8.62 -1.90
N ILE A 62 2.96 8.24 -0.96
CA ILE A 62 2.68 7.21 0.05
C ILE A 62 3.01 7.81 1.41
N TYR A 63 2.09 7.71 2.37
CA TYR A 63 2.31 8.21 3.72
C TYR A 63 1.65 7.34 4.79
N ARG A 64 2.18 7.45 6.01
CA ARG A 64 1.60 6.82 7.20
C ARG A 64 0.59 7.80 7.77
N GLY A 65 -0.69 7.42 7.81
CA GLY A 65 -1.67 8.20 8.56
C GLY A 65 -1.35 8.09 10.04
N GLN A 66 -1.56 9.17 10.78
CA GLN A 66 -1.48 9.12 12.24
C GLN A 66 -2.54 8.13 12.75
N GLU A 67 -2.11 7.15 13.54
CA GLU A 67 -3.00 6.27 14.32
C GLU A 67 -3.81 7.06 15.34
#